data_AF-A0A537PG83-F1
#
_entry.id   AF-A0A537PG83-F1
#
_cell.length_a   1.000
_cell.length_b   1.000
_cell.length_c   1.000
_cell.angle_alpha   90.00
_cell.angle_beta   90.00
_cell.angle_gamma   90.00
#
_symmetry.space_group_name_H-M   'P 1'
#
loop_
_entity.id
_entity.type
_entity.pdbx_description
1 polymer ?
#
loop_
_entity_poly.entity_id
_entity_poly.type
_entity_poly.pdbx_seq_one_letter_code
_entity_poly.pdbx_strand_id
1 'polypeptide(L)'
;MEEPVNQDIINLYDRFTHGGMSRRAFLDRLAELAGSTAAAAALLPLLQNDYARAAIVSPDDTRLAAERVTYDSPKGKINGYLVRGKAKGKRPAVIVIHENRGLTPHIEDVARRLAVEGYLVLAPDLLSVESTGKVGAVGFCFGGGIINRMAAGSPDLAAAVPYYGEQVPAEMVPAIKAALLLHYAENDERIDKGIAAYEAALKANNKKFTIYVYPGTQHAFNNDTGAARYNK
;
A
#
# COMPACT_ATOMS: atom_id res chain seq x y z
N MET A 1 3.28 -23.39 -36.65
CA MET A 1 4.28 -23.09 -35.60
C MET A 1 4.49 -21.60 -35.65
N GLU A 2 4.11 -20.86 -34.60
CA GLU A 2 4.43 -19.43 -34.52
C GLU A 2 5.95 -19.31 -34.45
N GLU A 3 6.55 -18.50 -35.33
CA GLU A 3 7.98 -18.20 -35.22
C GLU A 3 8.22 -17.44 -33.91
N PRO A 4 9.19 -17.86 -33.07
CA PRO A 4 9.48 -17.17 -31.83
C PRO A 4 9.93 -15.74 -32.14
N VAL A 5 9.39 -14.78 -31.38
CA VAL A 5 9.77 -13.37 -31.48
C VAL A 5 11.28 -13.24 -31.31
N ASN A 6 11.93 -12.45 -32.16
CA ASN A 6 13.37 -12.24 -32.16
C ASN A 6 13.89 -11.82 -30.77
N GLN A 7 14.97 -12.45 -30.31
CA GLN A 7 15.59 -12.19 -29.00
C GLN A 7 16.00 -10.73 -28.80
N ASP A 8 16.41 -10.01 -29.85
CA ASP A 8 16.74 -8.59 -29.76
C ASP A 8 15.52 -7.73 -29.42
N ILE A 9 14.35 -8.13 -29.92
CA ILE A 9 13.07 -7.48 -29.65
C ILE A 9 12.64 -7.75 -28.19
N ILE A 10 12.87 -8.97 -27.69
CA ILE A 10 12.65 -9.32 -26.28
C ILE A 10 13.56 -8.49 -25.36
N ASN A 11 14.87 -8.46 -25.64
CA ASN A 11 15.84 -7.69 -24.87
C ASN A 11 15.56 -6.18 -24.90
N LEU A 12 14.99 -5.67 -25.99
CA LEU A 12 14.54 -4.29 -26.09
C LEU A 12 13.33 -4.03 -25.18
N TYR A 13 12.35 -4.93 -25.18
CA TYR A 13 11.17 -4.84 -24.32
C TYR A 13 11.55 -4.92 -22.83
N ASP A 14 12.47 -5.80 -22.45
CA ASP A 14 12.97 -5.89 -21.07
C ASP A 14 13.63 -4.60 -20.60
N ARG A 15 14.49 -3.99 -21.41
CA ARG A 15 15.09 -2.68 -21.08
C ARG A 15 14.03 -1.58 -20.90
N PHE A 16 12.98 -1.61 -21.71
CA PHE A 16 11.87 -0.68 -21.59
C PHE A 16 11.08 -0.91 -20.28
N THR A 17 10.74 -2.15 -19.94
CA THR A 17 9.94 -2.47 -18.74
C THR A 17 10.70 -2.27 -17.43
N HIS A 18 12.03 -2.29 -17.45
CA HIS A 18 12.90 -2.05 -16.28
C HIS A 18 13.37 -0.58 -16.16
N GLY A 19 12.76 0.35 -16.90
CA GLY A 19 12.98 1.79 -16.73
C GLY A 19 14.22 2.36 -17.43
N GLY A 20 14.88 1.58 -18.29
CA GLY A 20 16.08 2.02 -19.03
C GLY A 20 15.79 2.88 -20.27
N MET A 21 14.51 3.14 -20.60
CA MET A 21 14.14 3.78 -21.87
C MET A 21 12.75 4.44 -21.80
N SER A 22 12.57 5.55 -22.54
CA SER A 22 11.25 6.16 -22.72
C SER A 22 10.37 5.37 -23.68
N ARG A 23 9.04 5.48 -23.55
CA ARG A 23 8.09 4.81 -24.47
C ARG A 23 8.33 5.19 -25.94
N ARG A 24 8.67 6.45 -26.20
CA ARG A 24 8.97 6.92 -27.57
C ARG A 24 10.22 6.23 -28.11
N ALA A 25 11.32 6.26 -27.35
CA ALA A 25 12.56 5.59 -27.75
C ALA A 25 12.40 4.08 -27.94
N PHE A 26 11.54 3.44 -27.12
CA PHE A 26 11.18 2.04 -27.30
C PHE A 26 10.47 1.78 -28.62
N LEU A 27 9.44 2.56 -28.95
CA LEU A 27 8.67 2.39 -30.19
C LEU A 27 9.52 2.68 -31.43
N ASP A 28 10.38 3.71 -31.38
CA ASP A 28 11.30 4.05 -32.46
C ASP A 28 12.26 2.88 -32.72
N ARG A 29 12.88 2.34 -31.66
CA ARG A 29 13.82 1.22 -31.78
C ARG A 29 13.13 -0.09 -32.17
N LEU A 30 11.89 -0.30 -31.75
CA LEU A 30 11.09 -1.47 -32.15
C LEU A 30 10.75 -1.40 -33.64
N ALA A 31 10.42 -0.22 -34.18
CA ALA A 31 10.15 -0.02 -35.60
C ALA A 31 11.40 -0.27 -36.46
N GLU A 32 12.58 0.11 -35.98
CA GLU A 32 13.86 -0.22 -36.62
C GLU A 32 14.08 -1.74 -36.68
N LEU A 33 13.91 -2.45 -35.55
CA LEU A 33 14.11 -3.91 -35.49
C LEU A 33 13.05 -4.69 -36.28
N ALA A 34 11.80 -4.20 -36.32
CA ALA A 34 10.70 -4.82 -37.03
C ALA A 34 10.64 -4.40 -38.52
N GLY A 35 11.48 -3.45 -38.95
CA GLY A 35 11.53 -2.92 -40.31
C GLY A 35 10.42 -1.93 -40.67
N SER A 36 9.41 -1.74 -39.81
CA SER A 36 8.38 -0.70 -39.98
C SER A 36 7.60 -0.44 -38.69
N THR A 37 6.91 0.70 -38.64
CA THR A 37 5.98 1.04 -37.55
C THR A 37 4.77 0.11 -37.49
N ALA A 38 4.27 -0.35 -38.63
CA ALA A 38 3.15 -1.29 -38.71
C ALA A 38 3.53 -2.67 -38.15
N ALA A 39 4.71 -3.18 -38.52
CA ALA A 39 5.24 -4.44 -37.99
C ALA A 39 5.51 -4.34 -36.47
N ALA A 40 6.06 -3.23 -36.00
CA ALA A 40 6.23 -2.96 -34.58
C ALA A 40 4.90 -3.00 -33.82
N ALA A 41 3.83 -2.40 -34.35
CA ALA A 41 2.52 -2.42 -33.73
C ALA A 41 1.94 -3.83 -33.61
N ALA A 42 2.17 -4.69 -34.61
CA ALA A 42 1.72 -6.09 -34.58
C ALA A 42 2.45 -6.96 -33.54
N LEU A 43 3.69 -6.59 -33.17
CA LEU A 43 4.49 -7.30 -32.16
C LEU A 43 4.13 -6.94 -30.72
N LEU A 44 3.54 -5.76 -30.47
CA LEU A 44 3.26 -5.28 -29.11
C LEU A 44 2.42 -6.25 -28.26
N PRO A 45 1.34 -6.87 -28.76
CA PRO A 45 0.56 -7.82 -27.98
C PRO A 45 1.36 -9.09 -27.62
N LEU A 46 2.28 -9.52 -28.49
CA LEU A 46 3.11 -10.71 -28.28
C LEU A 46 4.20 -10.49 -27.22
N LEU A 47 4.60 -9.22 -27.02
CA LEU A 47 5.57 -8.83 -26.00
C LEU A 47 4.95 -8.62 -24.62
N GLN A 48 3.64 -8.37 -24.56
CA GLN A 48 2.93 -8.19 -23.30
C GLN A 48 2.59 -9.53 -22.65
N ASN A 49 2.50 -9.55 -21.32
CA ASN A 49 2.01 -10.71 -20.59
C ASN A 49 0.53 -10.94 -20.92
N ASP A 50 0.23 -12.02 -21.65
CA ASP A 50 -1.12 -12.47 -21.89
C ASP A 50 -1.61 -13.39 -20.76
N TYR A 51 -2.17 -12.79 -19.72
CA TYR A 51 -2.71 -13.55 -18.58
C TYR A 51 -3.93 -14.40 -18.96
N ALA A 52 -4.59 -14.15 -20.09
CA ALA A 52 -5.71 -14.98 -20.55
C ALA A 52 -5.24 -16.37 -21.01
N ARG A 53 -3.97 -16.49 -21.45
CA ARG A 53 -3.32 -17.77 -21.78
C ARG A 53 -2.66 -18.47 -20.58
N ALA A 54 -2.63 -17.83 -19.41
CA ALA A 54 -1.88 -18.30 -18.26
C ALA A 54 -2.60 -19.37 -17.41
N ALA A 55 -3.82 -19.78 -17.77
CA ALA A 55 -4.61 -20.75 -17.00
C ALA A 55 -4.35 -22.20 -17.45
N ILE A 56 -3.29 -22.84 -16.94
CA ILE A 56 -3.07 -24.28 -17.11
C ILE A 56 -4.10 -25.07 -16.29
N VAL A 57 -4.46 -24.57 -15.10
CA VAL A 57 -5.53 -25.13 -14.27
C VAL A 57 -6.65 -24.10 -14.18
N SER A 58 -7.86 -24.48 -14.60
CA SER A 58 -9.01 -23.57 -14.57
C SER A 58 -9.28 -23.06 -13.14
N PRO A 59 -9.66 -21.77 -12.96
CA PRO A 59 -10.22 -21.28 -11.70
C PRO A 59 -11.44 -22.09 -11.22
N ASP A 60 -12.19 -22.70 -12.15
CA ASP A 60 -13.37 -23.52 -11.89
C ASP A 60 -13.07 -25.03 -11.84
N ASP A 61 -11.79 -25.44 -11.68
CA ASP A 61 -11.42 -26.85 -11.62
C ASP A 61 -12.17 -27.57 -10.49
N THR A 62 -12.99 -28.54 -10.86
CA THR A 62 -13.93 -29.20 -9.95
C THR A 62 -13.25 -29.98 -8.84
N ARG A 63 -11.96 -30.32 -8.98
CA ARG A 63 -11.13 -30.99 -7.96
C ARG A 63 -10.74 -30.06 -6.82
N LEU A 64 -10.72 -28.76 -7.04
CA LEU A 64 -10.17 -27.76 -6.12
C LEU A 64 -11.27 -26.97 -5.40
N ALA A 65 -10.96 -26.57 -4.16
CA ALA A 65 -11.67 -25.52 -3.44
C ALA A 65 -10.69 -24.34 -3.30
N ALA A 66 -11.06 -23.21 -3.89
CA ALA A 66 -10.30 -21.97 -3.83
C ALA A 66 -11.14 -20.88 -3.16
N GLU A 67 -10.50 -20.06 -2.34
CA GLU A 67 -11.14 -18.98 -1.61
C GLU A 67 -10.21 -17.78 -1.46
N ARG A 68 -10.80 -16.58 -1.44
CA ARG A 68 -10.10 -15.37 -1.04
C ARG A 68 -10.09 -15.32 0.48
N VAL A 69 -8.91 -15.07 1.03
CA VAL A 69 -8.70 -14.97 2.47
C VAL A 69 -8.05 -13.65 2.81
N THR A 70 -8.22 -13.23 4.05
CA THR A 70 -7.53 -12.07 4.61
C THR A 70 -6.94 -12.48 5.96
N TYR A 71 -5.70 -12.09 6.22
CA TYR A 71 -5.02 -12.36 7.49
C TYR A 71 -4.31 -11.12 8.02
N ASP A 72 -4.12 -11.07 9.34
CA ASP A 72 -3.47 -9.95 10.00
C ASP A 72 -1.95 -9.98 9.80
N SER A 73 -1.37 -8.83 9.52
CA SER A 73 0.07 -8.60 9.54
C SER A 73 0.40 -7.40 10.45
N PRO A 74 1.65 -7.24 10.89
CA PRO A 74 2.04 -6.07 11.70
C PRO A 74 1.76 -4.71 11.03
N LYS A 75 1.60 -4.67 9.70
CA LYS A 75 1.39 -3.45 8.90
C LYS A 75 -0.04 -3.30 8.36
N GLY A 76 -0.97 -4.15 8.81
CA GLY A 76 -2.35 -4.15 8.34
C GLY A 76 -2.78 -5.52 7.81
N LYS A 77 -3.97 -5.59 7.22
CA LYS A 77 -4.50 -6.83 6.66
C LYS A 77 -3.86 -7.12 5.30
N ILE A 78 -3.56 -8.39 5.06
CA ILE A 78 -3.05 -8.90 3.78
C ILE A 78 -4.12 -9.82 3.20
N ASN A 79 -4.50 -9.58 1.95
CA ASN A 79 -5.36 -10.47 1.19
C ASN A 79 -4.55 -11.62 0.61
N GLY A 80 -5.21 -12.72 0.26
CA GLY A 80 -4.55 -13.86 -0.34
C GLY A 80 -5.53 -14.79 -1.05
N TYR A 81 -4.95 -15.68 -1.84
CA TYR A 81 -5.66 -16.77 -2.51
C TYR A 81 -5.27 -18.09 -1.87
N LEU A 82 -6.23 -18.72 -1.19
CA LEU A 82 -6.06 -20.02 -0.55
C LEU A 82 -6.70 -21.09 -1.43
N VAL A 83 -5.95 -22.10 -1.81
CA VAL A 83 -6.45 -23.18 -2.66
C VAL A 83 -5.98 -24.55 -2.21
N ARG A 84 -6.88 -25.53 -2.32
CA ARG A 84 -6.68 -26.89 -1.81
C ARG A 84 -7.57 -27.88 -2.55
N GLY A 85 -7.15 -29.13 -2.75
CA GLY A 85 -8.05 -30.20 -3.22
C GLY A 85 -9.25 -30.44 -2.29
N LYS A 86 -10.41 -30.82 -2.84
CA LYS A 86 -11.67 -31.05 -2.09
C LYS A 86 -11.66 -32.31 -1.21
N ALA A 87 -10.76 -33.25 -1.46
CA ALA A 87 -10.62 -34.45 -0.62
C ALA A 87 -10.36 -34.08 0.85
N LYS A 88 -11.00 -34.79 1.78
CA LYS A 88 -10.86 -34.57 3.22
C LYS A 88 -9.51 -35.11 3.72
N GLY A 89 -8.85 -34.40 4.63
CA GLY A 89 -7.60 -34.83 5.25
C GLY A 89 -6.61 -33.68 5.49
N LYS A 90 -5.66 -33.91 6.41
CA LYS A 90 -4.50 -33.03 6.61
C LYS A 90 -3.55 -33.15 5.42
N ARG A 91 -2.85 -32.07 5.11
CA ARG A 91 -1.93 -32.00 3.98
C ARG A 91 -0.78 -31.03 4.27
N PRO A 92 0.39 -31.21 3.65
CA PRO A 92 1.47 -30.21 3.70
C PRO A 92 1.02 -28.89 3.07
N ALA A 93 1.59 -27.79 3.54
CA ALA A 93 1.28 -26.44 3.06
C ALA A 93 2.45 -25.81 2.29
N VAL A 94 2.13 -24.99 1.29
CA VAL A 94 3.09 -24.21 0.49
C VAL A 94 2.62 -22.76 0.44
N ILE A 95 3.56 -21.81 0.54
CA ILE A 95 3.31 -20.39 0.30
C ILE A 95 3.89 -20.04 -1.07
N VAL A 96 3.08 -19.44 -1.94
CA VAL A 96 3.49 -18.97 -3.27
C VAL A 96 3.62 -17.45 -3.24
N ILE A 97 4.85 -16.95 -3.36
CA ILE A 97 5.11 -15.51 -3.40
C ILE A 97 5.06 -15.03 -4.86
N HIS A 98 4.28 -13.98 -5.11
CA HIS A 98 4.14 -13.39 -6.43
C HIS A 98 5.36 -12.57 -6.86
N GLU A 99 5.42 -12.22 -8.15
CA GLU A 99 6.44 -11.33 -8.72
C GLU A 99 6.16 -9.85 -8.40
N ASN A 100 6.78 -8.90 -9.12
CA ASN A 100 6.67 -7.46 -8.84
C ASN A 100 5.31 -6.81 -9.24
N ARG A 101 4.30 -7.60 -9.60
CA ARG A 101 2.96 -7.13 -10.03
C ARG A 101 1.82 -7.59 -9.12
N GLY A 102 2.12 -8.08 -7.93
CA GLY A 102 1.10 -8.53 -6.99
C GLY A 102 0.52 -9.88 -7.38
N LEU A 103 -0.60 -10.24 -6.76
CA LEU A 103 -1.27 -11.51 -7.00
C LEU A 103 -2.02 -11.52 -8.35
N THR A 104 -1.32 -11.90 -9.41
CA THR A 104 -1.88 -11.99 -10.78
C THR A 104 -2.58 -13.33 -11.04
N PRO A 105 -3.43 -13.45 -12.08
CA PRO A 105 -4.04 -14.72 -12.48
C PRO A 105 -3.03 -15.84 -12.75
N HIS A 106 -1.82 -15.50 -13.20
CA HIS A 106 -0.73 -16.45 -13.39
C HIS A 106 -0.26 -17.05 -12.06
N ILE A 107 -0.07 -16.23 -11.03
CA ILE A 107 0.35 -16.71 -9.71
C ILE A 107 -0.75 -17.55 -9.05
N GLU A 108 -2.00 -17.16 -9.22
CA GLU A 108 -3.14 -17.99 -8.78
C GLU A 108 -3.18 -19.34 -9.50
N ASP A 109 -2.82 -19.37 -10.79
CA ASP A 109 -2.69 -20.61 -11.54
C ASP A 109 -1.57 -21.50 -11.00
N VAL A 110 -0.40 -20.94 -10.69
CA VAL A 110 0.69 -21.68 -10.03
C VAL A 110 0.21 -22.26 -8.69
N ALA A 111 -0.54 -21.50 -7.91
CA ALA A 111 -1.12 -22.00 -6.67
C ALA A 111 -2.10 -23.17 -6.90
N ARG A 112 -2.95 -23.08 -7.94
CA ARG A 112 -3.85 -24.18 -8.33
C ARG A 112 -3.09 -25.42 -8.79
N ARG A 113 -2.03 -25.28 -9.59
CA ARG A 113 -1.18 -26.39 -10.03
C ARG A 113 -0.62 -27.15 -8.83
N LEU A 114 -0.08 -26.44 -7.83
CA LEU A 114 0.41 -27.05 -6.59
C LEU A 114 -0.71 -27.69 -5.76
N ALA A 115 -1.91 -27.11 -5.74
CA ALA A 115 -3.03 -27.71 -5.03
C ALA A 115 -3.54 -29.01 -5.69
N VAL A 116 -3.42 -29.14 -7.02
CA VAL A 116 -3.68 -30.40 -7.75
C VAL A 116 -2.71 -31.50 -7.32
N GLU A 117 -1.46 -31.16 -7.03
CA GLU A 117 -0.44 -32.08 -6.50
C GLU A 117 -0.62 -32.43 -5.01
N GLY A 118 -1.71 -31.98 -4.38
CA GLY A 118 -2.10 -32.39 -3.03
C GLY A 118 -1.72 -31.44 -1.89
N TYR A 119 -1.17 -30.26 -2.19
CA TYR A 119 -0.80 -29.27 -1.18
C TYR A 119 -1.98 -28.37 -0.76
N LEU A 120 -1.90 -27.79 0.45
CA LEU A 120 -2.65 -26.58 0.84
C LEU A 120 -1.80 -25.39 0.42
N VAL A 121 -2.32 -24.50 -0.42
CA VAL A 121 -1.49 -23.43 -1.00
C VAL A 121 -2.08 -22.07 -0.66
N LEU A 122 -1.27 -21.20 -0.05
CA LEU A 122 -1.59 -19.80 0.17
C LEU A 122 -0.70 -18.93 -0.74
N ALA A 123 -1.31 -18.14 -1.62
CA ALA A 123 -0.64 -17.09 -2.36
C ALA A 123 -1.05 -15.72 -1.78
N PRO A 124 -0.24 -15.12 -0.88
CA PRO A 124 -0.54 -13.79 -0.35
C PRO A 124 -0.38 -12.73 -1.43
N ASP A 125 -1.24 -11.73 -1.41
CA ASP A 125 -1.10 -10.51 -2.19
C ASP A 125 -0.35 -9.46 -1.36
N LEU A 126 0.97 -9.47 -1.44
CA LEU A 126 1.84 -8.54 -0.72
C LEU A 126 1.72 -7.09 -1.24
N LEU A 127 1.00 -6.86 -2.34
CA LEU A 127 0.62 -5.53 -2.81
C LEU A 127 -0.80 -5.13 -2.39
N SER A 128 -1.59 -6.03 -1.81
CA SER A 128 -2.94 -5.72 -1.32
C SER A 128 -2.96 -4.89 -0.04
N VAL A 129 -1.86 -4.27 0.34
CA VAL A 129 -1.91 -3.23 1.36
C VAL A 129 -2.82 -2.14 0.78
N GLU A 130 -4.08 -2.08 1.24
CA GLU A 130 -5.19 -1.25 0.74
C GLU A 130 -4.93 0.26 0.92
N SER A 131 -3.82 0.76 0.39
CA SER A 131 -3.29 2.09 0.60
C SER A 131 -2.57 2.55 -0.66
N THR A 132 -2.67 3.85 -0.95
CA THR A 132 -1.95 4.51 -2.05
C THR A 132 -0.43 4.65 -1.76
N GLY A 133 0.08 3.98 -0.73
CA GLY A 133 1.39 4.23 -0.13
C GLY A 133 1.45 5.51 0.71
N LYS A 134 0.42 6.37 0.63
CA LYS A 134 0.30 7.56 1.50
C LYS A 134 -0.37 7.15 2.81
N VAL A 135 0.36 7.33 3.91
CA VAL A 135 -0.12 7.02 5.25
C VAL A 135 -0.44 8.32 5.98
N GLY A 136 -1.66 8.43 6.49
CA GLY A 136 -2.06 9.43 7.48
C GLY A 136 -2.33 8.77 8.82
N ALA A 137 -2.11 9.48 9.92
CA ALA A 137 -2.34 8.95 11.26
C ALA A 137 -3.17 9.91 12.11
N VAL A 138 -4.12 9.36 12.87
CA VAL A 138 -4.98 10.08 13.82
C VAL A 138 -4.86 9.41 15.18
N GLY A 139 -4.84 10.20 16.26
CA GLY A 139 -4.71 9.65 17.60
C GLY A 139 -5.19 10.62 18.66
N PHE A 140 -5.59 10.08 19.82
CA PHE A 140 -6.29 10.81 20.88
C PHE A 140 -5.50 10.73 22.20
N CYS A 141 -5.40 11.83 22.95
CA CYS A 141 -4.71 11.90 24.24
C CYS A 141 -3.23 11.46 24.11
N PHE A 142 -2.84 10.37 24.78
CA PHE A 142 -1.54 9.73 24.60
C PHE A 142 -1.27 9.41 23.13
N GLY A 143 -2.27 8.88 22.41
CA GLY A 143 -2.19 8.63 20.98
C GLY A 143 -1.93 9.89 20.17
N GLY A 144 -2.50 11.03 20.55
CA GLY A 144 -2.22 12.33 19.91
C GLY A 144 -0.75 12.74 20.08
N GLY A 145 -0.19 12.53 21.27
CA GLY A 145 1.25 12.74 21.54
C GLY A 145 2.15 11.80 20.74
N ILE A 146 1.74 10.54 20.54
CA ILE A 146 2.45 9.60 19.66
C ILE A 146 2.40 10.04 18.20
N ILE A 147 1.26 10.54 17.71
CA ILE A 147 1.15 11.05 16.33
C ILE A 147 2.06 12.27 16.10
N ASN A 148 2.16 13.19 17.06
CA ASN A 148 3.11 14.30 16.99
C ASN A 148 4.57 13.82 16.89
N ARG A 149 4.98 12.84 17.72
CA ARG A 149 6.32 12.24 17.67
C ARG A 149 6.56 11.50 16.35
N MET A 150 5.55 10.79 15.84
CA MET A 150 5.61 10.11 14.55
C MET A 150 5.77 11.09 13.40
N ALA A 151 5.09 12.24 13.43
CA ALA A 151 5.25 13.27 12.40
C ALA A 151 6.68 13.84 12.33
N ALA A 152 7.38 13.90 13.47
CA ALA A 152 8.79 14.33 13.52
C ALA A 152 9.78 13.20 13.18
N GLY A 153 9.42 11.94 13.45
CA GLY A 153 10.30 10.78 13.24
C GLY A 153 10.10 10.02 11.92
N SER A 154 9.01 10.27 11.18
CA SER A 154 8.66 9.53 9.97
C SER A 154 8.48 10.49 8.78
N PRO A 155 9.54 10.71 7.97
CA PRO A 155 9.48 11.64 6.84
C PRO A 155 8.46 11.23 5.76
N ASP A 156 8.08 9.96 5.72
CA ASP A 156 7.11 9.41 4.76
C ASP A 156 5.65 9.55 5.20
N LEU A 157 5.39 10.07 6.42
CA LEU A 157 4.03 10.31 6.89
C LEU A 157 3.42 11.47 6.09
N ALA A 158 2.28 11.23 5.45
CA ALA A 158 1.63 12.23 4.60
C ALA A 158 0.80 13.24 5.42
N ALA A 159 0.14 12.78 6.49
CA ALA A 159 -0.68 13.61 7.36
C ALA A 159 -0.70 13.11 8.81
N ALA A 160 -0.81 14.03 9.77
CA ALA A 160 -0.93 13.74 11.19
C ALA A 160 -2.08 14.55 11.81
N VAL A 161 -2.98 13.86 12.51
CA VAL A 161 -4.19 14.42 13.12
C VAL A 161 -4.22 14.12 14.63
N PRO A 162 -3.40 14.84 15.44
CA PRO A 162 -3.39 14.66 16.89
C PRO A 162 -4.58 15.38 17.56
N TYR A 163 -5.32 14.65 18.39
CA TYR A 163 -6.35 15.18 19.29
C TYR A 163 -5.84 15.24 20.73
N TYR A 164 -5.89 16.44 21.33
CA TYR A 164 -5.55 16.77 22.73
C TYR A 164 -4.30 16.02 23.22
N GLY A 165 -3.27 16.02 22.37
CA GLY A 165 -2.03 15.30 22.55
C GLY A 165 -0.86 16.23 22.79
N GLU A 166 0.11 15.76 23.55
CA GLU A 166 1.33 16.52 23.86
C GLU A 166 2.11 16.87 22.58
N GLN A 167 2.66 18.07 22.52
CA GLN A 167 3.47 18.55 21.39
C GLN A 167 4.88 17.96 21.44
N VAL A 168 5.58 17.95 20.31
CA VAL A 168 7.03 17.67 20.31
C VAL A 168 7.82 18.91 20.71
N PRO A 169 9.03 18.76 21.26
CA PRO A 169 9.96 19.86 21.44
C PRO A 169 10.22 20.63 20.12
N ALA A 170 10.45 21.94 20.22
CA ALA A 170 10.57 22.84 19.07
C ALA A 170 11.71 22.44 18.12
N GLU A 171 12.80 21.88 18.65
CA GLU A 171 13.96 21.39 17.92
C GLU A 171 13.66 20.18 17.01
N MET A 172 12.56 19.46 17.26
CA MET A 172 12.14 18.33 16.43
C MET A 172 11.27 18.78 15.24
N VAL A 173 10.72 20.00 15.29
CA VAL A 173 9.83 20.53 14.26
C VAL A 173 10.45 20.57 12.86
N PRO A 174 11.74 20.93 12.66
CA PRO A 174 12.34 20.97 11.33
C PRO A 174 12.23 19.63 10.57
N ALA A 175 12.23 18.49 11.27
CA ALA A 175 12.13 17.16 10.68
C ALA A 175 10.72 16.84 10.11
N ILE A 176 9.67 17.53 10.56
CA ILE A 176 8.29 17.24 10.17
C ILE A 176 8.08 17.53 8.67
N LYS A 177 7.57 16.52 7.95
CA LYS A 177 7.14 16.64 6.54
C LYS A 177 5.63 16.52 6.35
N ALA A 178 4.94 15.82 7.26
CA ALA A 178 3.50 15.61 7.22
C ALA A 178 2.71 16.93 7.29
N ALA A 179 1.54 16.96 6.65
CA ALA A 179 0.54 17.99 6.91
C ALA A 179 -0.12 17.76 8.29
N LEU A 180 -0.24 18.80 9.11
CA LEU A 180 -0.76 18.67 10.46
C LEU A 180 -2.18 19.27 10.59
N LEU A 181 -3.05 18.55 11.28
CA LEU A 181 -4.37 19.04 11.68
C LEU A 181 -4.53 18.77 13.19
N LEU A 182 -4.34 19.79 14.01
CA LEU A 182 -4.26 19.65 15.46
C LEU A 182 -5.57 20.09 16.12
N HIS A 183 -6.04 19.30 17.07
CA HIS A 183 -7.30 19.54 17.78
C HIS A 183 -7.04 19.62 19.28
N TYR A 184 -7.36 20.74 19.93
CA TYR A 184 -7.17 20.96 21.36
C TYR A 184 -8.45 21.40 22.05
N ALA A 185 -8.56 21.09 23.34
CA ALA A 185 -9.67 21.59 24.14
C ALA A 185 -9.37 23.02 24.60
N GLU A 186 -10.38 23.82 24.94
CA GLU A 186 -10.15 25.14 25.55
C GLU A 186 -9.65 25.02 26.99
N ASN A 187 -10.09 23.98 27.72
CA ASN A 187 -9.84 23.81 29.15
C ASN A 187 -8.89 22.63 29.45
N ASP A 188 -7.84 22.40 28.66
CA ASP A 188 -6.85 21.34 28.88
C ASP A 188 -5.47 21.92 29.22
N GLU A 189 -5.40 22.63 30.35
CA GLU A 189 -4.22 23.37 30.79
C GLU A 189 -2.91 22.56 30.77
N ARG A 190 -2.98 21.24 30.97
CA ARG A 190 -1.80 20.38 30.96
C ARG A 190 -1.19 20.27 29.57
N ILE A 191 -2.01 20.11 28.53
CA ILE A 191 -1.56 19.97 27.15
C ILE A 191 -1.40 21.34 26.47
N ASP A 192 -2.25 22.31 26.81
CA ASP A 192 -2.34 23.56 26.06
C ASP A 192 -1.15 24.49 26.29
N LYS A 193 -0.44 24.32 27.42
CA LYS A 193 0.79 25.05 27.75
C LYS A 193 1.87 24.99 26.66
N GLY A 194 1.93 23.90 25.89
CA GLY A 194 2.92 23.72 24.83
C GLY A 194 2.50 24.24 23.45
N ILE A 195 1.22 24.62 23.26
CA ILE A 195 0.69 24.98 21.93
C ILE A 195 1.40 26.19 21.34
N ALA A 196 1.58 27.26 22.14
CA ALA A 196 2.16 28.52 21.64
C ALA A 196 3.60 28.32 21.13
N ALA A 197 4.43 27.58 21.88
CA ALA A 197 5.80 27.27 21.48
C ALA A 197 5.83 26.39 20.21
N TYR A 198 4.94 25.41 20.13
CA TYR A 198 4.85 24.51 18.98
C TYR A 198 4.38 25.25 17.73
N GLU A 199 3.36 26.11 17.84
CA GLU A 199 2.86 26.93 16.74
C GLU A 199 3.94 27.89 16.21
N ALA A 200 4.68 28.55 17.11
CA ALA A 200 5.79 29.42 16.73
C ALA A 200 6.86 28.66 15.94
N ALA A 201 7.23 27.46 16.39
CA ALA A 201 8.20 26.61 15.71
C ALA A 201 7.69 26.10 14.35
N LEU A 202 6.40 25.73 14.24
CA LEU A 202 5.78 25.30 12.99
C LEU A 202 5.76 26.44 11.95
N LYS A 203 5.43 27.67 12.37
CA LYS A 203 5.49 28.87 11.52
C LYS A 203 6.92 29.18 11.07
N ALA A 204 7.87 29.20 12.00
CA ALA A 204 9.27 29.50 11.71
C ALA A 204 9.90 28.50 10.70
N ASN A 205 9.41 27.26 10.68
CA ASN A 205 9.89 26.22 9.76
C ASN A 205 8.98 26.00 8.54
N ASN A 206 8.07 26.93 8.25
CA ASN A 206 7.17 26.88 7.09
C ASN A 206 6.40 25.55 6.96
N LYS A 207 5.93 24.99 8.08
CA LYS A 207 5.16 23.73 8.07
C LYS A 207 3.73 23.98 7.63
N LYS A 208 3.13 22.96 6.99
CA LYS A 208 1.70 22.96 6.65
C LYS A 208 0.90 22.47 7.85
N PHE A 209 0.17 23.36 8.49
CA PHE A 209 -0.63 23.01 9.67
C PHE A 209 -1.91 23.85 9.83
N THR A 210 -2.88 23.29 10.54
CA THR A 210 -4.05 24.01 11.08
C THR A 210 -4.24 23.60 12.54
N ILE A 211 -4.50 24.56 13.43
CA ILE A 211 -4.84 24.31 14.84
C ILE A 211 -6.29 24.71 15.07
N TYR A 212 -7.08 23.82 15.68
CA TYR A 212 -8.40 24.09 16.21
C TYR A 212 -8.38 23.96 17.72
N VAL A 213 -8.87 25.01 18.41
CA VAL A 213 -9.16 24.98 19.85
C VAL A 213 -10.68 25.06 20.00
N TYR A 214 -11.27 24.06 20.67
CA TYR A 214 -12.73 23.92 20.73
C TYR A 214 -13.28 24.58 22.00
N PRO A 215 -14.09 25.65 21.90
CA PRO A 215 -14.62 26.37 23.07
C PRO A 215 -15.49 25.50 23.98
N GLY A 216 -15.39 25.71 25.29
CA GLY A 216 -16.15 25.01 26.33
C GLY A 216 -15.79 23.53 26.50
N THR A 217 -14.80 23.02 25.77
CA THR A 217 -14.43 21.60 25.82
C THR A 217 -13.35 21.32 26.86
N GLN A 218 -13.30 20.06 27.31
CA GLN A 218 -12.33 19.52 28.25
C GLN A 218 -11.44 18.49 27.55
N HIS A 219 -10.36 18.07 28.22
CA HIS A 219 -9.56 16.95 27.74
C HIS A 219 -10.43 15.72 27.42
N ALA A 220 -10.15 15.06 26.29
CA ALA A 220 -10.93 13.93 25.77
C ALA A 220 -12.36 14.25 25.32
N PHE A 221 -12.63 15.47 24.85
CA PHE A 221 -13.98 15.87 24.38
C PHE A 221 -14.56 15.03 23.24
N ASN A 222 -13.72 14.33 22.48
CA ASN A 222 -14.16 13.46 21.38
C ASN A 222 -14.38 12.00 21.83
N ASN A 223 -14.35 11.70 23.13
CA ASN A 223 -14.59 10.36 23.66
C ASN A 223 -16.05 10.20 24.09
N ASP A 224 -16.85 9.53 23.25
CA ASP A 224 -18.29 9.31 23.44
C ASP A 224 -18.65 8.40 24.63
N THR A 225 -17.71 7.60 25.12
CA THR A 225 -17.87 6.83 26.36
C THR A 225 -17.79 7.70 27.63
N GLY A 226 -17.21 8.90 27.52
CA GLY A 226 -17.03 9.84 28.61
C GLY A 226 -18.15 10.88 28.65
N ALA A 227 -19.36 10.49 29.01
CA ALA A 227 -20.56 11.34 28.95
C ALA A 227 -20.42 12.74 29.60
N ALA A 228 -19.56 12.88 30.62
CA ALA A 228 -19.30 14.15 31.30
C ALA A 228 -18.40 15.13 30.52
N ARG A 229 -17.72 14.66 29.47
CA ARG A 229 -16.71 15.42 28.71
C ARG A 229 -16.97 15.41 27.20
N TYR A 230 -17.73 14.44 26.71
CA TYR A 230 -18.07 14.32 25.30
C TYR A 230 -18.80 15.56 24.79
N ASN A 231 -18.34 16.09 23.66
CA ASN A 231 -18.93 17.22 22.97
C ASN A 231 -19.29 16.77 21.55
N LYS A 232 -20.60 16.81 21.24
CA LYS A 232 -21.20 16.26 20.02
C LYS A 232 -21.14 17.26 18.86
#